data_AF-A0A142XN29-F1
#
_entry.id   AF-A0A142XN29-F1
#
_cell.length_a   1.000
_cell.length_b   1.000
_cell.length_c   1.000
_cell.angle_alpha   90.00
_cell.angle_beta   90.00
_cell.angle_gamma   90.00
#
_symmetry.space_group_name_H-M   'P 1'
#
loop_
_entity.id
_entity.type
_entity.pdbx_description
1 polymer ?
#
loop_
_entity_poly.entity_id
_entity_poly.type
_entity_poly.pdbx_seq_one_letter_code
_entity_poly.pdbx_strand_id
1 'polypeptide(L)'
;MADDAPATPPNDKPEEPKSLIEKAGAALPIALTALATVFASMSNGALQEAMYWKSQAAQDQSKSTNQWSLAGFKRDRALIMQTTAVQLRASSGYAPAKFDVTLKDAATPEELQKARMWLTERGEKGGPPPVKLPDIEDEKIKELRDAIEHREPEHDLLKKAGRVEMTKITKAIDDAEKYTEHTDKEWTPILNLANGLVRAQLAFNPSAPDATQKSAGATAAQATGFDLEERRYRAESRLNQGIGFLYEIRTKVSAAESDKHRKKSEFLSYAMLVAQIGAVASSLALARKQKNVLWLFAAMVGLVSVVVGGYAFIPPALLPF
;
A
#
# COMPACT_ATOMS: atom_id res chain seq x y z
N MET A 1 20.69 -81.00 61.09
CA MET A 1 20.59 -81.22 59.64
C MET A 1 19.15 -80.93 59.27
N ALA A 2 18.90 -79.71 58.80
CA ALA A 2 17.64 -79.28 58.20
C ALA A 2 18.04 -78.51 56.95
N ASP A 3 17.56 -78.97 55.80
CA ASP A 3 17.90 -78.49 54.46
C ASP A 3 17.34 -77.08 54.21
N ASP A 4 18.24 -76.13 53.96
CA ASP A 4 17.92 -74.86 53.30
C ASP A 4 17.89 -75.10 51.78
N ALA A 5 16.68 -75.15 51.20
CA ALA A 5 16.49 -75.18 49.75
C ALA A 5 16.58 -73.75 49.16
N PRO A 6 17.31 -73.54 48.05
CA PRO A 6 17.51 -72.20 47.49
C PRO A 6 16.30 -71.71 46.69
N ALA A 7 16.02 -70.41 46.81
CA ALA A 7 15.03 -69.70 46.02
C ALA A 7 15.36 -69.76 44.52
N THR A 8 14.39 -70.14 43.70
CA THR A 8 14.48 -70.14 42.23
C THR A 8 14.45 -68.70 41.70
N PRO A 9 15.32 -68.32 40.75
CA PRO A 9 15.27 -67.00 40.13
C PRO A 9 14.06 -66.86 39.20
N PRO A 10 13.56 -65.63 38.96
CA PRO A 10 12.44 -65.41 38.06
C PRO A 10 12.83 -65.82 36.64
N ASN A 11 11.91 -66.54 36.01
CA ASN A 11 12.01 -67.08 34.66
C ASN A 11 11.82 -65.93 33.65
N ASP A 12 12.87 -65.15 33.40
CA ASP A 12 12.92 -64.15 32.32
C ASP A 12 13.00 -64.86 30.97
N LYS A 13 11.83 -65.19 30.40
CA LYS A 13 11.74 -65.59 29.00
C LYS A 13 12.09 -64.38 28.12
N PRO A 14 13.00 -64.49 27.15
CA PRO A 14 13.32 -63.40 26.25
C PRO A 14 12.06 -63.01 25.46
N GLU A 15 11.65 -61.75 25.53
CA GLU A 15 10.57 -61.24 24.69
C GLU A 15 10.93 -61.46 23.21
N GLU A 16 10.06 -62.12 22.46
CA GLU A 16 10.26 -62.35 21.02
C GLU A 16 10.46 -61.01 20.28
N PRO A 17 11.40 -60.93 19.34
CA PRO A 17 11.73 -59.68 18.67
C PRO A 17 10.51 -59.16 17.88
N LYS A 18 9.94 -58.06 18.35
CA LYS A 18 8.79 -57.39 17.72
C LYS A 18 9.07 -57.12 16.24
N SER A 19 8.13 -57.57 15.39
CA SER A 19 8.14 -57.37 13.94
C SER A 19 8.28 -55.88 13.58
N LEU A 20 9.01 -55.57 12.50
CA LEU A 20 9.22 -54.20 12.01
C LEU A 20 7.91 -53.44 11.76
N ILE A 21 6.84 -54.16 11.41
CA ILE A 21 5.49 -53.59 11.22
C ILE A 21 4.91 -53.11 12.56
N GLU A 22 5.19 -53.81 13.65
CA GLU A 22 4.75 -53.41 15.00
C GLU A 22 5.54 -52.22 15.53
N LYS A 23 6.83 -52.15 15.22
CA LYS A 23 7.67 -50.97 15.53
C LYS A 23 7.23 -49.75 14.73
N ALA A 24 6.91 -49.91 13.44
CA ALA A 24 6.40 -48.84 12.59
C ALA A 24 5.01 -48.36 13.06
N GLY A 25 4.13 -49.27 13.47
CA GLY A 25 2.80 -48.93 13.98
C GLY A 25 2.84 -48.10 15.27
N ALA A 26 3.78 -48.39 16.17
CA ALA A 26 3.95 -47.63 17.42
C ALA A 26 4.54 -46.22 17.22
N ALA A 27 5.32 -46.01 16.14
CA ALA A 27 5.91 -44.71 15.83
C ALA A 27 4.95 -43.74 15.13
N LEU A 28 3.88 -44.26 14.49
CA LEU A 28 2.95 -43.48 13.69
C LEU A 28 2.25 -42.32 14.45
N PRO A 29 1.69 -42.50 15.67
CA PRO A 29 1.09 -41.40 16.40
C PRO A 29 2.08 -40.29 16.75
N ILE A 30 3.32 -40.68 17.08
CA ILE A 30 4.40 -39.75 17.42
C ILE A 30 4.79 -38.92 16.18
N ALA A 31 4.95 -39.58 15.04
CA ALA A 31 5.24 -38.92 13.77
C ALA A 31 4.13 -37.94 13.35
N LEU A 32 2.86 -38.34 13.47
CA LEU A 32 1.71 -37.48 13.15
C LEU A 32 1.60 -36.29 14.10
N THR A 33 1.90 -36.48 15.39
CA THR A 33 1.96 -35.38 16.37
C THR A 33 3.07 -34.40 16.02
N ALA A 34 4.26 -34.88 15.67
CA ALA A 34 5.36 -34.03 15.23
C ALA A 34 5.00 -33.22 13.97
N LEU A 35 4.35 -33.85 12.98
CA LEU A 35 3.86 -33.17 11.78
C LEU A 35 2.82 -32.09 12.12
N ALA A 36 1.89 -32.38 13.04
CA ALA A 36 0.91 -31.40 13.49
C ALA A 36 1.59 -30.17 14.11
N THR A 37 2.62 -30.35 14.95
CA THR A 37 3.39 -29.24 15.53
C THR A 37 4.12 -28.42 14.45
N VAL A 38 4.69 -29.07 13.44
CA VAL A 38 5.33 -28.38 12.30
C VAL A 38 4.31 -27.55 11.54
N PHE A 39 3.14 -28.11 11.23
CA PHE A 39 2.06 -27.37 10.55
C PHE A 39 1.53 -26.20 11.40
N ALA A 40 1.43 -26.37 12.72
CA ALA A 40 1.06 -25.30 13.64
C ALA A 40 2.04 -24.12 13.58
N SER A 41 3.34 -24.43 13.63
CA SER A 41 4.41 -23.42 13.52
C SER A 41 4.38 -22.68 12.19
N MET A 42 4.27 -23.42 11.08
CA MET A 42 4.16 -22.83 9.75
C MET A 42 2.88 -21.99 9.57
N SER A 43 1.75 -22.44 10.14
CA SER A 43 0.49 -21.71 10.12
C SER A 43 0.60 -20.36 10.84
N ASN A 44 1.24 -20.34 12.01
CA ASN A 44 1.47 -19.11 12.76
C ASN A 44 2.41 -18.15 12.01
N GLY A 45 3.47 -18.66 11.37
CA GLY A 45 4.34 -17.85 10.52
C GLY A 45 3.59 -17.19 9.36
N ALA A 46 2.76 -17.96 8.64
CA ALA A 46 1.92 -17.43 7.57
C ALA A 46 0.89 -16.39 8.07
N LEU A 47 0.35 -16.57 9.28
CA LEU A 47 -0.54 -15.58 9.88
C LEU A 47 0.19 -14.27 10.23
N GLN A 48 1.42 -14.36 10.76
CA GLN A 48 2.26 -13.18 11.03
C GLN A 48 2.59 -12.43 9.75
N GLU A 49 2.94 -13.14 8.66
CA GLU A 49 3.14 -12.56 7.33
C GLU A 49 1.86 -11.86 6.83
N ALA A 50 0.69 -12.49 6.99
CA ALA A 50 -0.58 -11.89 6.61
C ALA A 50 -0.85 -10.59 7.39
N MET A 51 -0.58 -10.57 8.70
CA MET A 51 -0.75 -9.38 9.53
C MET A 51 0.25 -8.27 9.18
N TYR A 52 1.49 -8.63 8.83
CA TYR A 52 2.49 -7.68 8.32
C TYR A 52 1.97 -6.98 7.08
N TRP A 53 1.53 -7.73 6.06
CA TRP A 53 1.00 -7.15 4.83
C TRP A 53 -0.28 -6.34 5.03
N LYS A 54 -1.12 -6.73 5.99
CA LYS A 54 -2.30 -5.96 6.37
C LYS A 54 -1.92 -4.60 6.99
N SER A 55 -0.91 -4.58 7.86
CA SER A 55 -0.36 -3.34 8.42
C SER A 55 0.27 -2.47 7.34
N GLN A 56 1.02 -3.07 6.41
CA GLN A 56 1.59 -2.38 5.26
C GLN A 56 0.51 -1.75 4.38
N ALA A 57 -0.57 -2.49 4.08
CA ALA A 57 -1.70 -1.97 3.32
C ALA A 57 -2.34 -0.75 3.99
N ALA A 58 -2.47 -0.76 5.33
CA ALA A 58 -2.99 0.38 6.08
C ALA A 58 -2.05 1.62 6.03
N GLN A 59 -0.73 1.41 6.09
CA GLN A 59 0.24 2.49 5.91
C GLN A 59 0.16 3.07 4.50
N ASP A 60 0.07 2.22 3.48
CA ASP A 60 -0.06 2.63 2.08
C ASP A 60 -1.39 3.38 1.84
N GLN A 61 -2.48 2.96 2.51
CA GLN A 61 -3.77 3.65 2.46
C GLN A 61 -3.69 5.07 3.05
N SER A 62 -2.95 5.24 4.15
CA SER A 62 -2.69 6.56 4.74
C SER A 62 -1.92 7.45 3.76
N LYS A 63 -0.87 6.92 3.10
CA LYS A 63 -0.12 7.66 2.07
C LYS A 63 -0.98 8.03 0.87
N SER A 64 -1.80 7.11 0.37
CA SER A 64 -2.75 7.38 -0.71
C SER A 64 -3.72 8.51 -0.32
N THR A 65 -4.30 8.44 0.89
CA THR A 65 -5.21 9.46 1.42
C THR A 65 -4.55 10.84 1.51
N ASN A 66 -3.29 10.90 1.94
CA ASN A 66 -2.52 12.15 1.98
C ASN A 66 -2.35 12.74 0.57
N GLN A 67 -2.01 11.93 -0.43
CA GLN A 67 -1.83 12.38 -1.81
C GLN A 67 -3.14 12.88 -2.43
N TRP A 68 -4.24 12.17 -2.20
CA TRP A 68 -5.57 12.60 -2.63
C TRP A 68 -6.01 13.91 -1.97
N SER A 69 -5.75 14.06 -0.67
CA SER A 69 -6.04 15.29 0.08
C SER A 69 -5.22 16.47 -0.44
N LEU A 70 -3.93 16.24 -0.74
CA LEU A 70 -3.03 17.24 -1.30
C LEU A 70 -3.45 17.65 -2.72
N ALA A 71 -3.86 16.68 -3.54
CA ALA A 71 -4.43 16.93 -4.86
C ALA A 71 -5.70 17.78 -4.78
N GLY A 72 -6.62 17.45 -3.86
CA GLY A 72 -7.84 18.21 -3.59
C GLY A 72 -7.55 19.65 -3.15
N PHE A 73 -6.68 19.83 -2.15
CA PHE A 73 -6.28 21.16 -1.68
C PHE A 73 -5.67 22.02 -2.79
N LYS A 74 -4.78 21.46 -3.61
CA LYS A 74 -4.19 22.19 -4.74
C LYS A 74 -5.24 22.56 -5.79
N ARG A 75 -6.20 21.67 -6.08
CA ARG A 75 -7.32 21.97 -6.99
C ARG A 75 -8.18 23.13 -6.47
N ASP A 76 -8.49 23.14 -5.18
CA ASP A 76 -9.28 24.20 -4.56
C ASP A 76 -8.52 25.53 -4.55
N ARG A 77 -7.22 25.51 -4.25
CA ARG A 77 -6.34 26.68 -4.38
C ARG A 77 -6.33 27.22 -5.80
N ALA A 78 -6.24 26.35 -6.82
CA ALA A 78 -6.31 26.78 -8.21
C ALA A 78 -7.62 27.50 -8.53
N LEU A 79 -8.77 27.00 -8.04
CA LEU A 79 -10.08 27.65 -8.22
C LEU A 79 -10.13 29.05 -7.57
N ILE A 80 -9.57 29.20 -6.37
CA ILE A 80 -9.48 30.49 -5.68
C ILE A 80 -8.60 31.46 -6.47
N MET A 81 -7.45 31.01 -6.96
CA MET A 81 -6.55 31.83 -7.78
C MET A 81 -7.24 32.25 -9.09
N GLN A 82 -7.94 31.33 -9.75
CA GLN A 82 -8.72 31.60 -10.96
C GLN A 82 -9.76 32.71 -10.72
N THR A 83 -10.53 32.59 -9.63
CA THR A 83 -11.59 33.55 -9.29
C THR A 83 -11.01 34.92 -9.00
N THR A 84 -9.93 34.97 -8.23
CA THR A 84 -9.21 36.21 -7.90
C THR A 84 -8.64 36.87 -9.16
N ALA A 85 -8.03 36.10 -10.06
CA ALA A 85 -7.49 36.61 -11.32
C ALA A 85 -8.58 37.22 -12.21
N VAL A 86 -9.75 36.58 -12.30
CA VAL A 86 -10.90 37.11 -13.06
C VAL A 86 -11.41 38.41 -12.45
N GLN A 87 -11.55 38.49 -11.13
CA GLN A 87 -11.98 39.70 -10.43
C GLN A 87 -11.01 40.87 -10.66
N LEU A 88 -9.70 40.63 -10.53
CA LEU A 88 -8.67 41.65 -10.75
C LEU A 88 -8.58 42.08 -12.22
N ARG A 89 -8.78 41.16 -13.15
CA ARG A 89 -8.84 41.49 -14.58
C ARG A 89 -10.05 42.36 -14.91
N ALA A 90 -11.20 42.10 -14.28
CA ALA A 90 -12.38 42.94 -14.43
C ALA A 90 -12.14 44.33 -13.82
N SER A 91 -11.54 44.41 -12.61
CA SER A 91 -11.26 45.68 -11.95
C SER A 91 -10.19 46.52 -12.65
N SER A 92 -9.25 45.89 -13.37
CA SER A 92 -8.28 46.60 -14.22
C SER A 92 -8.90 47.11 -15.53
N GLY A 93 -10.20 46.91 -15.77
CA GLY A 93 -10.83 47.22 -17.04
C GLY A 93 -10.28 46.39 -18.19
N TYR A 94 -9.82 45.16 -17.90
CA TYR A 94 -9.15 44.27 -18.85
C TYR A 94 -7.88 44.86 -19.46
N ALA A 95 -7.22 45.81 -18.77
CA ALA A 95 -5.95 46.35 -19.21
C ALA A 95 -4.92 45.20 -19.40
N PRO A 96 -4.11 45.22 -20.47
CA PRO A 96 -3.07 44.22 -20.66
C PRO A 96 -1.92 44.44 -19.67
N ALA A 97 -1.47 43.38 -19.03
CA ALA A 97 -0.22 43.40 -18.27
C ALA A 97 0.97 43.47 -19.24
N LYS A 98 1.94 44.35 -18.95
CA LYS A 98 3.19 44.47 -19.70
C LYS A 98 4.34 44.20 -18.75
N PHE A 99 5.25 43.31 -19.14
CA PHE A 99 6.38 42.87 -18.33
C PHE A 99 7.70 43.26 -19.01
N ASP A 100 7.86 44.56 -19.28
CA ASP A 100 9.03 45.09 -19.99
C ASP A 100 10.25 45.28 -19.07
N VAL A 101 10.06 45.12 -17.76
CA VAL A 101 11.09 45.31 -16.74
C VAL A 101 12.21 44.25 -16.86
N THR A 102 13.46 44.71 -16.83
CA THR A 102 14.64 43.84 -16.73
C THR A 102 15.00 43.68 -15.25
N LEU A 103 14.97 42.44 -14.76
CA LEU A 103 15.42 42.12 -13.40
C LEU A 103 16.96 42.04 -13.39
N LYS A 104 17.59 42.72 -12.44
CA LYS A 104 19.07 42.78 -12.32
C LYS A 104 19.70 41.43 -11.94
N ASP A 105 18.92 40.55 -11.31
CA ASP A 105 19.39 39.27 -10.75
C ASP A 105 18.95 38.06 -11.61
N ALA A 106 18.59 38.25 -12.88
CA ALA A 106 18.18 37.14 -13.74
C ALA A 106 19.40 36.26 -14.09
N ALA A 107 19.33 34.97 -13.74
CA ALA A 107 20.43 34.01 -13.94
C ALA A 107 20.78 33.79 -15.42
N THR A 108 19.80 33.87 -16.33
CA THR A 108 20.02 33.91 -17.79
C THR A 108 18.94 34.72 -18.55
N PRO A 109 19.25 35.33 -19.71
CA PRO A 109 18.26 35.98 -20.58
C PRO A 109 17.15 35.04 -21.07
N GLU A 110 17.47 33.77 -21.29
CA GLU A 110 16.52 32.74 -21.75
C GLU A 110 15.45 32.44 -20.68
N GLU A 111 15.85 32.30 -19.42
CA GLU A 111 14.91 32.08 -18.31
C GLU A 111 13.99 33.29 -18.09
N LEU A 112 14.52 34.50 -18.25
CA LEU A 112 13.71 35.72 -18.17
C LEU A 112 12.67 35.77 -19.30
N GLN A 113 13.05 35.40 -20.52
CA GLN A 113 12.12 35.30 -21.64
C GLN A 113 11.07 34.22 -21.36
N LYS A 114 11.46 33.06 -20.83
CA LYS A 114 10.54 31.98 -20.46
C LYS A 114 9.56 32.41 -19.36
N ALA A 115 10.03 33.13 -18.35
CA ALA A 115 9.19 33.70 -17.30
C ALA A 115 8.18 34.72 -17.87
N ARG A 116 8.59 35.57 -18.83
CA ARG A 116 7.68 36.47 -19.54
C ARG A 116 6.62 35.70 -20.33
N MET A 117 7.02 34.68 -21.10
CA MET A 117 6.08 33.81 -21.83
C MET A 117 5.08 33.15 -20.87
N TRP A 118 5.55 32.68 -19.71
CA TRP A 118 4.68 32.07 -18.71
C TRP A 118 3.60 33.02 -18.19
N LEU A 119 3.89 34.32 -18.10
CA LEU A 119 2.94 35.34 -17.68
C LEU A 119 2.03 35.79 -18.84
N THR A 120 2.57 36.01 -20.04
CA THR A 120 1.84 36.69 -21.11
C THR A 120 1.04 35.74 -22.00
N GLU A 121 1.53 34.52 -22.23
CA GLU A 121 0.92 33.60 -23.17
C GLU A 121 -0.24 32.81 -22.52
N ARG A 122 -1.17 32.35 -23.38
CA ARG A 122 -2.27 31.47 -22.98
C ARG A 122 -2.07 30.08 -23.57
N GLY A 123 -2.71 29.09 -22.96
CA GLY A 123 -2.62 27.70 -23.40
C GLY A 123 -1.25 27.09 -23.09
N GLU A 124 -0.76 26.22 -23.95
CA GLU A 124 0.44 25.39 -23.73
C GLU A 124 1.73 26.19 -23.53
N LYS A 125 1.79 27.42 -24.04
CA LYS A 125 2.96 28.29 -23.95
C LYS A 125 2.97 29.18 -22.71
N GLY A 126 1.83 29.25 -22.00
CA GLY A 126 1.67 30.10 -20.83
C GLY A 126 1.57 29.31 -19.53
N GLY A 127 2.29 29.77 -18.52
CA GLY A 127 2.48 29.08 -17.25
C GLY A 127 3.27 27.77 -17.35
N PRO A 128 3.37 27.04 -16.23
CA PRO A 128 3.97 25.72 -16.23
C PRO A 128 3.22 24.80 -17.20
N PRO A 129 3.94 23.97 -17.99
CA PRO A 129 3.30 23.08 -18.94
C PRO A 129 2.39 22.08 -18.21
N PRO A 130 1.30 21.61 -18.85
CA PRO A 130 0.48 20.54 -18.30
C PRO A 130 1.34 19.29 -18.11
N VAL A 131 1.57 18.90 -16.87
CA VAL A 131 2.38 17.72 -16.56
C VAL A 131 1.48 16.51 -16.36
N LYS A 132 1.90 15.40 -16.95
CA LYS A 132 1.38 14.06 -16.66
C LYS A 132 2.52 13.26 -16.06
N LEU A 133 2.19 12.33 -15.17
CA LEU A 133 3.17 11.37 -14.71
C LEU A 133 3.74 10.57 -15.90
N PRO A 134 4.98 10.07 -15.78
CA PRO A 134 5.54 9.14 -16.76
C PRO A 134 4.58 7.97 -17.00
N ASP A 135 4.52 7.52 -18.26
CA ASP A 135 3.68 6.38 -18.60
C ASP A 135 4.14 5.13 -17.86
N ILE A 136 3.19 4.41 -17.29
CA ILE A 136 3.47 3.19 -16.54
C ILE A 136 3.78 2.08 -17.54
N GLU A 137 4.99 1.53 -17.52
CA GLU A 137 5.39 0.48 -18.47
C GLU A 137 4.65 -0.86 -18.24
N ASP A 138 4.30 -1.17 -16.99
CA ASP A 138 3.67 -2.45 -16.66
C ASP A 138 2.15 -2.44 -16.94
N GLU A 139 1.73 -3.27 -17.90
CA GLU A 139 0.33 -3.42 -18.31
C GLU A 139 -0.60 -3.89 -17.18
N LYS A 140 -0.11 -4.65 -16.20
CA LYS A 140 -0.94 -5.09 -15.08
C LYS A 140 -1.23 -3.95 -14.12
N ILE A 141 -0.28 -3.02 -13.96
CA ILE A 141 -0.50 -1.81 -13.15
C ILE A 141 -1.51 -0.90 -13.85
N LYS A 142 -1.41 -0.75 -15.18
CA LYS A 142 -2.41 -0.03 -15.99
C LYS A 142 -3.80 -0.66 -15.86
N GLU A 143 -3.92 -1.97 -16.08
CA GLU A 143 -5.20 -2.69 -15.97
C GLU A 143 -5.83 -2.51 -14.58
N LEU A 144 -5.03 -2.59 -13.52
CA LEU A 144 -5.52 -2.40 -12.16
C LEU A 144 -5.90 -0.94 -11.87
N ARG A 145 -5.13 0.02 -12.39
CA ARG A 145 -5.46 1.44 -12.31
C ARG A 145 -6.82 1.70 -12.97
N ASP A 146 -7.01 1.21 -14.19
CA ASP A 146 -8.26 1.38 -14.93
C ASP A 146 -9.43 0.76 -14.17
N ALA A 147 -9.25 -0.43 -13.58
CA ALA A 147 -10.27 -1.08 -12.76
C ALA A 147 -10.63 -0.25 -11.50
N ILE A 148 -9.64 0.39 -10.85
CA ILE A 148 -9.87 1.30 -9.72
C ILE A 148 -10.62 2.55 -10.19
N GLU A 149 -10.21 3.16 -11.30
CA GLU A 149 -10.86 4.35 -11.87
C GLU A 149 -12.34 4.07 -12.22
N HIS A 150 -12.64 2.87 -12.74
CA HIS A 150 -14.00 2.42 -13.04
C HIS A 150 -14.76 1.85 -11.83
N ARG A 151 -14.14 1.84 -10.64
CA ARG A 151 -14.74 1.35 -9.38
C ARG A 151 -15.26 -0.08 -9.48
N GLU A 152 -14.46 -0.96 -10.09
CA GLU A 152 -14.78 -2.39 -10.10
C GLU A 152 -14.95 -2.95 -8.67
N PRO A 153 -15.72 -4.05 -8.48
CA PRO A 153 -15.88 -4.66 -7.17
C PRO A 153 -14.56 -5.06 -6.52
N GLU A 154 -14.47 -4.91 -5.18
CA GLU A 154 -13.23 -5.13 -4.43
C GLU A 154 -12.63 -6.53 -4.65
N HIS A 155 -13.47 -7.56 -4.76
CA HIS A 155 -13.02 -8.92 -5.04
C HIS A 155 -12.25 -9.02 -6.37
N ASP A 156 -12.70 -8.32 -7.41
CA ASP A 156 -12.08 -8.36 -8.73
C ASP A 156 -10.79 -7.53 -8.75
N LEU A 157 -10.77 -6.41 -8.03
CA LEU A 157 -9.56 -5.62 -7.78
C LEU A 157 -8.48 -6.44 -7.10
N LEU A 158 -8.79 -7.18 -6.03
CA LEU A 158 -7.82 -8.03 -5.33
C LEU A 158 -7.27 -9.14 -6.22
N LYS A 159 -8.09 -9.71 -7.10
CA LYS A 159 -7.66 -10.72 -8.07
C LYS A 159 -6.66 -10.16 -9.09
N LYS A 160 -6.88 -8.93 -9.57
CA LYS A 160 -5.95 -8.21 -10.46
C LYS A 160 -4.69 -7.81 -9.70
N ALA A 161 -4.83 -7.29 -8.48
CA ALA A 161 -3.73 -6.87 -7.61
C ALA A 161 -2.76 -7.99 -7.26
N GLY A 162 -3.26 -9.22 -7.02
CA GLY A 162 -2.40 -10.38 -6.80
C GLY A 162 -1.49 -10.76 -7.99
N ARG A 163 -1.67 -10.14 -9.17
CA ARG A 163 -0.83 -10.34 -10.35
C ARG A 163 0.28 -9.29 -10.49
N VAL A 164 0.18 -8.19 -9.77
CA VAL A 164 1.12 -7.06 -9.80
C VAL A 164 2.27 -7.34 -8.84
N GLU A 165 3.50 -7.12 -9.30
CA GLU A 165 4.69 -7.33 -8.48
C GLU A 165 4.97 -6.09 -7.60
N MET A 166 5.19 -6.30 -6.31
CA MET A 166 5.41 -5.22 -5.34
C MET A 166 6.62 -4.33 -5.69
N THR A 167 7.68 -4.92 -6.24
CA THR A 167 8.89 -4.21 -6.67
C THR A 167 8.60 -3.22 -7.80
N LYS A 168 7.77 -3.60 -8.77
CA LYS A 168 7.42 -2.79 -9.93
C LYS A 168 6.53 -1.60 -9.55
N ILE A 169 5.53 -1.82 -8.71
CA ILE A 169 4.70 -0.69 -8.21
C ILE A 169 5.51 0.25 -7.32
N THR A 170 6.44 -0.28 -6.51
CA THR A 170 7.35 0.57 -5.71
C THR A 170 8.23 1.43 -6.61
N LYS A 171 8.84 0.83 -7.65
CA LYS A 171 9.63 1.58 -8.63
C LYS A 171 8.79 2.64 -9.34
N ALA A 172 7.56 2.32 -9.76
CA ALA A 172 6.68 3.29 -10.40
C ALA A 172 6.33 4.48 -9.49
N ILE A 173 6.13 4.23 -8.19
CA ILE A 173 5.95 5.30 -7.18
C ILE A 173 7.22 6.14 -7.06
N ASP A 174 8.38 5.51 -6.90
CA ASP A 174 9.66 6.22 -6.75
C ASP A 174 9.98 7.08 -7.98
N ASP A 175 9.73 6.56 -9.18
CA ASP A 175 9.93 7.27 -10.44
C ASP A 175 8.95 8.46 -10.57
N ALA A 176 7.69 8.30 -10.15
CA ALA A 176 6.69 9.37 -10.12
C ALA A 176 7.02 10.47 -9.10
N GLU A 177 7.52 10.11 -7.91
CA GLU A 177 7.95 11.05 -6.88
C GLU A 177 9.19 11.84 -7.34
N LYS A 178 10.21 11.16 -7.88
CA LYS A 178 11.40 11.81 -8.46
C LYS A 178 11.05 12.74 -9.60
N TYR A 179 10.12 12.34 -10.46
CA TYR A 179 9.66 13.17 -11.56
C TYR A 179 8.97 14.45 -11.06
N THR A 180 8.17 14.35 -9.98
CA THR A 180 7.54 15.50 -9.34
C THR A 180 8.59 16.44 -8.71
N GLU A 181 9.58 15.89 -8.01
CA GLU A 181 10.68 16.68 -7.44
C GLU A 181 11.51 17.37 -8.53
N HIS A 182 11.80 16.67 -9.63
CA HIS A 182 12.53 17.23 -10.77
C HIS A 182 11.74 18.37 -11.42
N THR A 183 10.44 18.17 -11.64
CA THR A 183 9.53 19.19 -12.18
C THR A 183 9.53 20.46 -11.31
N ASP A 184 9.46 20.31 -9.98
CA ASP A 184 9.49 21.44 -9.05
C ASP A 184 10.82 22.21 -9.11
N LYS A 185 11.94 21.49 -9.17
CA LYS A 185 13.27 22.08 -9.34
C LYS A 185 13.41 22.85 -10.65
N GLU A 186 12.86 22.34 -11.75
CA GLU A 186 12.87 23.03 -13.05
C GLU A 186 11.98 24.28 -13.07
N TRP A 187 10.87 24.26 -12.34
CA TRP A 187 9.89 25.35 -12.34
C TRP A 187 10.27 26.48 -11.40
N THR A 188 10.83 26.16 -10.24
CA THR A 188 11.20 27.11 -9.19
C THR A 188 11.94 28.37 -9.71
N PRO A 189 13.03 28.27 -10.51
CA PRO A 189 13.74 29.47 -10.98
C PRO A 189 12.85 30.35 -11.86
N ILE A 190 12.06 29.76 -12.75
CA ILE A 190 11.18 30.49 -13.66
C ILE A 190 10.02 31.14 -12.90
N LEU A 191 9.44 30.44 -11.93
CA LEU A 191 8.39 30.98 -11.04
C LEU A 191 8.91 32.17 -10.24
N ASN A 192 10.12 32.07 -9.69
CA ASN A 192 10.73 33.17 -8.94
C ASN A 192 10.95 34.41 -9.81
N LEU A 193 11.42 34.22 -11.05
CA LEU A 193 11.57 35.32 -12.01
C LEU A 193 10.22 35.92 -12.41
N ALA A 194 9.22 35.08 -12.69
CA ALA A 194 7.87 35.54 -13.04
C ALA A 194 7.24 36.33 -11.88
N ASN A 195 7.36 35.85 -10.65
CA ASN A 195 6.93 36.56 -9.45
C ASN A 195 7.70 37.86 -9.23
N GLY A 196 9.00 37.89 -9.56
CA GLY A 196 9.81 39.10 -9.58
C GLY A 196 9.30 40.14 -10.57
N LEU A 197 8.93 39.73 -11.79
CA LEU A 197 8.35 40.61 -12.81
C LEU A 197 7.01 41.20 -12.37
N VAL A 198 6.14 40.37 -11.77
CA VAL A 198 4.86 40.83 -11.20
C VAL A 198 5.12 41.86 -10.09
N ARG A 199 6.02 41.57 -9.15
CA ARG A 199 6.37 42.51 -8.06
C ARG A 199 6.97 43.81 -8.58
N ALA A 200 7.82 43.77 -9.59
CA ALA A 200 8.39 44.97 -10.18
C ALA A 200 7.33 45.85 -10.84
N GLN A 201 6.34 45.25 -11.50
CA GLN A 201 5.21 45.98 -12.09
C GLN A 201 4.27 46.60 -11.05
N LEU A 202 4.18 46.00 -9.86
CA LEU A 202 3.42 46.54 -8.73
C LEU A 202 4.09 47.77 -8.08
N ALA A 203 5.41 47.93 -8.23
CA ALA A 203 6.19 49.01 -7.62
C ALA A 203 6.08 50.36 -8.36
N PHE A 204 4.87 50.78 -8.77
CA PHE A 204 4.66 52.03 -9.48
C PHE A 204 4.57 53.24 -8.52
N ASN A 205 4.98 54.42 -9.02
CA ASN A 205 4.88 55.68 -8.27
C ASN A 205 3.49 56.31 -8.47
N PRO A 206 2.67 56.48 -7.41
CA PRO A 206 1.31 57.02 -7.51
C PRO A 206 1.26 58.51 -7.88
N SER A 207 2.37 59.25 -7.76
CA SER A 207 2.45 60.67 -8.10
C SER A 207 2.81 60.94 -9.57
N ALA A 208 2.93 59.90 -10.40
CA ALA A 208 3.27 60.05 -11.80
C ALA A 208 2.05 60.55 -12.63
N PRO A 209 2.26 61.34 -13.69
CA PRO A 209 1.18 61.87 -14.52
C PRO A 209 0.34 60.77 -15.23
N ASP A 210 0.87 59.55 -15.31
CA ASP A 210 0.23 58.34 -15.86
C ASP A 210 -0.24 57.34 -14.77
N ALA A 211 -0.42 57.81 -13.52
CA ALA A 211 -0.75 56.97 -12.37
C ALA A 211 -1.98 56.07 -12.57
N THR A 212 -3.06 56.57 -13.18
CA THR A 212 -4.28 55.79 -13.45
C THR A 212 -4.05 54.62 -14.40
N GLN A 213 -3.22 54.83 -15.44
CA GLN A 213 -2.89 53.77 -16.39
C GLN A 213 -1.91 52.77 -15.76
N LYS A 214 -0.97 53.26 -14.96
CA LYS A 214 -0.03 52.42 -14.20
C LYS A 214 -0.73 51.58 -13.13
N SER A 215 -1.74 52.12 -12.45
CA SER A 215 -2.52 51.37 -11.47
C SER A 215 -3.32 50.26 -12.13
N ALA A 216 -3.98 50.52 -13.26
CA ALA A 216 -4.66 49.49 -14.04
C ALA A 216 -3.68 48.40 -14.53
N GLY A 217 -2.49 48.79 -14.99
CA GLY A 217 -1.43 47.87 -15.38
C GLY A 217 -0.89 47.03 -14.22
N ALA A 218 -0.76 47.60 -13.02
CA ALA A 218 -0.35 46.90 -11.81
C ALA A 218 -1.41 45.86 -11.38
N THR A 219 -2.69 46.23 -11.38
CA THR A 219 -3.79 45.30 -11.12
C THR A 219 -3.85 44.18 -12.16
N ALA A 220 -3.64 44.51 -13.44
CA ALA A 220 -3.56 43.50 -14.51
C ALA A 220 -2.38 42.54 -14.31
N ALA A 221 -1.21 43.03 -13.90
CA ALA A 221 -0.05 42.19 -13.61
C ALA A 221 -0.30 41.27 -12.41
N GLN A 222 -0.99 41.75 -11.38
CA GLN A 222 -1.43 40.93 -10.26
C GLN A 222 -2.39 39.82 -10.71
N ALA A 223 -3.36 40.14 -11.57
CA ALA A 223 -4.27 39.16 -12.15
C ALA A 223 -3.51 38.06 -12.90
N THR A 224 -2.50 38.44 -13.69
CA THR A 224 -1.63 37.49 -14.40
C THR A 224 -0.80 36.62 -13.46
N GLY A 225 -0.29 37.18 -12.35
CA GLY A 225 0.40 36.39 -11.31
C GLY A 225 -0.53 35.32 -10.70
N PHE A 226 -1.79 35.65 -10.46
CA PHE A 226 -2.78 34.67 -9.99
C PHE A 226 -3.12 33.60 -11.04
N ASP A 227 -3.24 33.97 -12.31
CA ASP A 227 -3.39 32.99 -13.41
C ASP A 227 -2.19 32.02 -13.50
N LEU A 228 -0.97 32.51 -13.25
CA LEU A 228 0.23 31.65 -13.23
C LEU A 228 0.15 30.61 -12.11
N GLU A 229 -0.17 31.06 -10.88
CA GLU A 229 -0.32 30.19 -9.72
C GLU A 229 -1.46 29.19 -9.89
N GLU A 230 -2.58 29.61 -10.50
CA GLU A 230 -3.70 28.73 -10.87
C GLU A 230 -3.23 27.54 -11.72
N ARG A 231 -2.48 27.81 -12.79
CA ARG A 231 -1.96 26.77 -13.69
C ARG A 231 -0.98 25.85 -12.98
N ARG A 232 -0.08 26.40 -12.17
CA ARG A 232 0.85 25.62 -11.34
C ARG A 232 0.12 24.65 -10.43
N TYR A 233 -0.83 25.15 -9.64
CA TYR A 233 -1.60 24.31 -8.72
C TYR A 233 -2.41 23.24 -9.44
N ARG A 234 -2.96 23.51 -10.62
CA ARG A 234 -3.64 22.48 -11.44
C ARG A 234 -2.69 21.39 -11.90
N ALA A 235 -1.50 21.74 -12.37
CA ALA A 235 -0.53 20.77 -12.82
C ALA A 235 -0.03 19.90 -11.66
N GLU A 236 0.31 20.51 -10.53
CA GLU A 236 0.70 19.78 -9.32
C GLU A 236 -0.42 18.91 -8.74
N SER A 237 -1.67 19.37 -8.81
CA SER A 237 -2.84 18.58 -8.38
C SER A 237 -2.95 17.29 -9.20
N ARG A 238 -2.71 17.34 -10.52
CA ARG A 238 -2.72 16.16 -11.39
C ARG A 238 -1.58 15.19 -11.07
N LEU A 239 -0.38 15.70 -10.78
CA LEU A 239 0.75 14.87 -10.36
C LEU A 239 0.42 14.13 -9.05
N ASN A 240 -0.07 14.84 -8.04
CA ASN A 240 -0.47 14.25 -6.77
C ASN A 240 -1.62 13.24 -6.91
N GLN A 241 -2.60 13.52 -7.78
CA GLN A 241 -3.67 12.58 -8.09
C GLN A 241 -3.12 11.28 -8.69
N GLY A 242 -2.19 11.38 -9.64
CA GLY A 242 -1.54 10.22 -10.24
C GLY A 242 -0.75 9.39 -9.22
N ILE A 243 0.01 10.05 -8.32
CA ILE A 243 0.72 9.38 -7.24
C ILE A 243 -0.26 8.74 -6.25
N GLY A 244 -1.38 9.40 -5.97
CA GLY A 244 -2.48 8.88 -5.14
C GLY A 244 -3.03 7.54 -5.65
N PHE A 245 -3.25 7.44 -6.96
CA PHE A 245 -3.64 6.17 -7.61
C PHE A 245 -2.57 5.08 -7.47
N LEU A 246 -1.28 5.42 -7.63
CA LEU A 246 -0.19 4.44 -7.47
C LEU A 246 -0.13 3.88 -6.04
N TYR A 247 -0.32 4.73 -5.02
CA TYR A 247 -0.41 4.26 -3.63
C TYR A 247 -1.68 3.44 -3.38
N GLU A 248 -2.80 3.79 -4.00
CA GLU A 248 -4.03 2.99 -3.89
C GLU A 248 -3.84 1.59 -4.49
N ILE A 249 -3.20 1.50 -5.66
CA ILE A 249 -2.78 0.23 -6.27
C ILE A 249 -1.92 -0.56 -5.28
N ARG A 250 -0.90 0.07 -4.68
CA ARG A 250 -0.02 -0.58 -3.70
C ARG A 250 -0.81 -1.10 -2.48
N THR A 251 -1.79 -0.36 -1.98
CA THR A 251 -2.71 -0.84 -0.93
C THR A 251 -3.42 -2.13 -1.35
N LYS A 252 -3.95 -2.19 -2.58
CA LYS A 252 -4.63 -3.40 -3.09
C LYS A 252 -3.66 -4.57 -3.25
N VAL A 253 -2.43 -4.34 -3.70
CA VAL A 253 -1.39 -5.38 -3.82
C VAL A 253 -1.03 -5.93 -2.43
N SER A 254 -0.79 -5.04 -1.45
CA SER A 254 -0.51 -5.44 -0.06
C SER A 254 -1.69 -6.22 0.56
N ALA A 255 -2.92 -5.82 0.29
CA ALA A 255 -4.11 -6.54 0.73
C ALA A 255 -4.22 -7.93 0.07
N ALA A 256 -3.95 -8.04 -1.22
CA ALA A 256 -3.97 -9.32 -1.94
C ALA A 256 -2.89 -10.29 -1.42
N GLU A 257 -1.69 -9.80 -1.11
CA GLU A 257 -0.63 -10.64 -0.53
C GLU A 257 -0.98 -11.08 0.89
N SER A 258 -1.57 -10.19 1.70
CA SER A 258 -2.11 -10.53 3.03
C SER A 258 -3.12 -11.69 2.94
N ASP A 259 -4.07 -11.62 2.01
CA ASP A 259 -5.08 -12.66 1.82
C ASP A 259 -4.48 -13.99 1.35
N LYS A 260 -3.43 -13.96 0.53
CA LYS A 260 -2.71 -15.16 0.11
C LYS A 260 -2.04 -15.86 1.29
N HIS A 261 -1.37 -15.11 2.17
CA HIS A 261 -0.75 -15.66 3.39
C HIS A 261 -1.81 -16.15 4.39
N ARG A 262 -2.94 -15.44 4.51
CA ARG A 262 -4.08 -15.87 5.34
C ARG A 262 -4.65 -17.21 4.86
N LYS A 263 -4.90 -17.37 3.56
CA LYS A 263 -5.36 -18.64 2.96
C LYS A 263 -4.35 -19.76 3.17
N LYS A 264 -3.05 -19.47 3.03
CA LYS A 264 -1.99 -20.45 3.32
C LYS A 264 -2.02 -20.91 4.77
N SER A 265 -2.18 -19.98 5.73
CA SER A 265 -2.34 -20.29 7.16
C SER A 265 -3.57 -21.19 7.40
N GLU A 266 -4.70 -20.86 6.78
CA GLU A 266 -5.93 -21.64 6.86
C GLU A 266 -5.74 -23.09 6.37
N PHE A 267 -5.12 -23.29 5.20
CA PHE A 267 -4.80 -24.63 4.69
C PHE A 267 -3.84 -25.41 5.60
N LEU A 268 -2.83 -24.75 6.17
CA LEU A 268 -1.90 -25.37 7.12
C LEU A 268 -2.61 -25.76 8.42
N SER A 269 -3.55 -24.95 8.88
CA SER A 269 -4.39 -25.26 10.04
C SER A 269 -5.28 -26.48 9.78
N TYR A 270 -5.87 -26.62 8.58
CA TYR A 270 -6.59 -27.83 8.19
C TYR A 270 -5.68 -29.06 8.13
N ALA A 271 -4.47 -28.94 7.57
CA ALA A 271 -3.50 -30.04 7.53
C ALA A 271 -3.10 -30.49 8.95
N MET A 272 -2.91 -29.53 9.87
CA MET A 272 -2.67 -29.81 11.29
C MET A 272 -3.83 -30.60 11.91
N LEU A 273 -5.07 -30.18 11.68
CA LEU A 273 -6.26 -30.84 12.23
C LEU A 273 -6.40 -32.28 11.71
N VAL A 274 -6.17 -32.50 10.41
CA VAL A 274 -6.16 -33.84 9.81
C VAL A 274 -5.06 -34.71 10.44
N ALA A 275 -3.85 -34.17 10.64
CA ALA A 275 -2.76 -34.89 11.29
C ALA A 275 -3.10 -35.27 12.74
N GLN A 276 -3.75 -34.37 13.50
CA GLN A 276 -4.22 -34.64 14.87
C GLN A 276 -5.28 -35.74 14.90
N ILE A 277 -6.28 -35.71 14.00
CA ILE A 277 -7.27 -36.80 13.88
C ILE A 277 -6.58 -38.12 13.58
N GLY A 278 -5.62 -38.15 12.65
CA GLY A 278 -4.83 -39.34 12.34
C GLY A 278 -4.06 -39.87 13.55
N ALA A 279 -3.47 -38.99 14.36
CA ALA A 279 -2.76 -39.37 15.59
C ALA A 279 -3.71 -39.99 16.62
N VAL A 280 -4.91 -39.43 16.80
CA VAL A 280 -5.95 -39.96 17.68
C VAL A 280 -6.41 -41.34 17.22
N ALA A 281 -6.75 -41.49 15.94
CA ALA A 281 -7.19 -42.76 15.38
C ALA A 281 -6.10 -43.85 15.51
N SER A 282 -4.84 -43.49 15.26
CA SER A 282 -3.69 -44.41 15.40
C SER A 282 -3.47 -44.83 16.86
N SER A 283 -3.59 -43.88 17.81
CA SER A 283 -3.47 -44.15 19.24
C SER A 283 -4.59 -45.07 19.73
N LEU A 284 -5.83 -44.85 19.26
CA LEU A 284 -6.97 -45.70 19.59
C LEU A 284 -6.80 -47.13 19.03
N ALA A 285 -6.29 -47.25 17.80
CA ALA A 285 -5.99 -48.55 17.19
C ALA A 285 -4.91 -49.32 17.98
N LEU A 286 -3.85 -48.63 18.42
CA LEU A 286 -2.82 -49.22 19.28
C LEU A 286 -3.37 -49.61 20.66
N ALA A 287 -4.20 -48.77 21.28
CA ALA A 287 -4.85 -49.07 22.56
C ALA A 287 -5.66 -50.37 22.48
N ARG A 288 -6.43 -50.55 21.39
CA ARG A 288 -7.21 -51.77 21.14
C ARG A 288 -6.32 -52.99 20.92
N LYS A 289 -5.26 -52.87 20.11
CA LYS A 289 -4.37 -54.00 19.78
C LYS A 289 -3.53 -54.44 20.98
N GLN A 290 -2.96 -53.50 21.73
CA GLN A 290 -2.03 -53.79 22.84
C GLN A 290 -2.73 -53.90 24.20
N LYS A 291 -4.04 -53.62 24.30
CA LYS A 291 -4.80 -53.56 25.57
C LYS A 291 -4.13 -52.67 26.63
N ASN A 292 -3.49 -51.59 26.18
CA ASN A 292 -2.69 -50.72 27.04
C ASN A 292 -3.46 -49.41 27.32
N VAL A 293 -3.66 -49.13 28.62
CA VAL A 293 -4.40 -47.97 29.13
C VAL A 293 -3.70 -46.64 28.79
N LEU A 294 -2.38 -46.64 28.65
CA LEU A 294 -1.60 -45.44 28.31
C LEU A 294 -2.01 -44.87 26.94
N TRP A 295 -2.15 -45.75 25.93
CA TRP A 295 -2.57 -45.36 24.58
C TRP A 295 -4.03 -44.91 24.54
N LEU A 296 -4.88 -45.46 25.41
CA LEU A 296 -6.26 -45.02 25.57
C LEU A 296 -6.32 -43.57 26.11
N PHE A 297 -5.53 -43.28 27.14
CA PHE A 297 -5.46 -41.92 27.71
C PHE A 297 -4.93 -40.91 26.69
N ALA A 298 -3.88 -41.26 25.93
CA ALA A 298 -3.36 -40.43 24.84
C ALA A 298 -4.43 -40.14 23.77
N ALA A 299 -5.21 -41.15 23.38
CA ALA A 299 -6.32 -40.98 22.45
C ALA A 299 -7.41 -40.04 23.00
N MET A 300 -7.76 -40.15 24.29
CA MET A 300 -8.73 -39.24 24.92
C MET A 300 -8.26 -37.79 24.95
N VAL A 301 -7.01 -37.54 25.35
CA VAL A 301 -6.43 -36.18 25.35
C VAL A 301 -6.43 -35.61 23.92
N GLY A 302 -6.01 -36.41 22.93
CA GLY A 302 -6.04 -35.98 21.54
C GLY A 302 -7.46 -35.72 21.02
N LEU A 303 -8.47 -36.51 21.44
CA LEU A 303 -9.87 -36.28 21.10
C LEU A 303 -10.35 -34.92 21.63
N VAL A 304 -10.05 -34.59 22.89
CA VAL A 304 -10.38 -33.29 23.48
C VAL A 304 -9.74 -32.15 22.67
N SER A 305 -8.46 -32.29 22.30
CA SER A 305 -7.76 -31.31 21.48
C SER A 305 -8.42 -31.12 20.11
N VAL A 306 -8.84 -32.20 19.44
CA VAL A 306 -9.55 -32.12 18.15
C VAL A 306 -10.92 -31.46 18.31
N VAL A 307 -11.66 -31.76 19.39
CA VAL A 307 -12.96 -31.13 19.65
C VAL A 307 -12.80 -29.62 19.88
N VAL A 308 -11.84 -29.21 20.72
CA VAL A 308 -11.55 -27.79 20.97
C VAL A 308 -11.06 -27.09 19.70
N GLY A 309 -10.16 -27.72 18.95
CA GLY A 309 -9.66 -27.19 17.68
C GLY A 309 -10.76 -27.07 16.62
N GLY A 310 -11.63 -28.07 16.51
CA GLY A 310 -12.78 -28.08 15.61
C GLY A 310 -13.81 -27.01 15.96
N TYR A 311 -14.04 -26.77 17.25
CA TYR A 311 -14.91 -25.70 17.72
C TYR A 311 -14.46 -24.31 17.25
N ALA A 312 -13.15 -24.06 17.17
CA ALA A 312 -12.60 -22.79 16.68
C ALA A 312 -12.93 -22.50 15.19
N PHE A 313 -13.36 -23.50 14.42
CA PHE A 313 -13.78 -23.33 13.03
C PHE A 313 -15.29 -23.12 12.87
N ILE A 314 -16.08 -23.22 13.93
CA ILE A 314 -17.52 -22.97 13.86
C ILE A 314 -17.73 -21.45 13.72
N PRO A 315 -18.43 -20.98 12.67
CA PRO A 315 -18.74 -19.58 12.51
C PRO A 315 -19.48 -19.03 13.73
N PRO A 316 -19.15 -17.82 14.22
CA PRO A 316 -19.79 -17.24 15.40
C PRO A 316 -21.31 -17.05 15.24
N ALA A 317 -21.80 -16.95 14.00
CA ALA A 317 -23.24 -16.88 13.71
C ALA A 317 -24.03 -18.15 14.06
N LEU A 318 -23.35 -19.29 14.30
CA LEU A 318 -23.96 -20.56 14.67
C LEU A 318 -23.85 -20.87 16.17
N LEU A 319 -23.21 -20.00 16.95
CA LEU A 319 -23.11 -20.17 18.39
C LEU A 319 -24.35 -19.55 19.06
N PRO A 320 -25.12 -20.31 19.85
CA PRO A 320 -26.18 -19.73 20.68
C PRO A 320 -25.51 -18.85 21.75
N PHE A 321 -25.81 -17.55 21.72
CA PHE A 321 -25.41 -16.61 22.77
C PHE A 321 -26.19 -16.87 24.06
#